data_AF-A0A2N3APA2-F1
#
_entry.id   AF-A0A2N3APA2-F1
#
_cell.length_a   1.000
_cell.length_b   1.000
_cell.length_c   1.000
_cell.angle_alpha   90.00
_cell.angle_beta   90.00
_cell.angle_gamma   90.00
#
_symmetry.space_group_name_H-M   'P 1'
#
loop_
_entity.id
_entity.type
_entity.pdbx_description
1 polymer ?
#
loop_
_entity_poly.entity_id
_entity_poly.type
_entity_poly.pdbx_seq_one_letter_code
_entity_poly.pdbx_strand_id
1 'polypeptide(L)'
;MKDNLTIKALKFISQRYGEYKPVEMKEFLLNNFEEKPEMAERIEMKRFMEYLKKSDLIEYISNDGIWLIQIAGRKVPRNEISAIVKITSKGFALIRENDKYNKTTFSFYLSVFLVLTSVLFGVLNYWNKEELMKAEIGLKLTNDSLAKVREDYYVLGKENLNLKTQVKEKTKPNTFNQKSTQQ
;
A
#
# COMPACT_ATOMS: atom_id res chain seq x y z
N MET A 1 -19.45 -23.97 -1.67
CA MET A 1 -19.09 -22.73 -0.94
C MET A 1 -19.63 -22.90 0.47
N LYS A 2 -18.79 -22.98 1.50
CA LYS A 2 -19.27 -23.01 2.90
C LYS A 2 -19.82 -21.60 3.22
N ASP A 3 -21.06 -21.48 3.68
CA ASP A 3 -21.74 -20.20 3.85
C ASP A 3 -20.93 -19.21 4.70
N ASN A 4 -20.80 -17.97 4.23
CA ASN A 4 -20.05 -16.89 4.89
C ASN A 4 -20.49 -16.70 6.36
N LEU A 5 -21.80 -16.85 6.62
CA LEU A 5 -22.37 -16.74 7.96
C LEU A 5 -21.89 -17.86 8.91
N THR A 6 -21.76 -19.09 8.42
CA THR A 6 -21.25 -20.23 9.20
C THR A 6 -19.83 -19.96 9.68
N ILE A 7 -18.94 -19.51 8.80
CA ILE A 7 -17.56 -19.20 9.15
C ILE A 7 -17.49 -18.04 10.14
N LYS A 8 -18.31 -16.99 9.94
CA LYS A 8 -18.41 -15.87 10.88
C LYS A 8 -18.85 -16.32 12.27
N ALA A 9 -19.86 -17.20 12.37
CA ALA A 9 -20.33 -17.74 13.64
C ALA A 9 -19.24 -18.54 14.36
N LEU A 10 -18.53 -19.42 13.65
CA LEU A 10 -17.46 -20.21 14.23
C LEU A 10 -16.29 -19.34 14.70
N LYS A 11 -15.91 -18.32 13.93
CA LYS A 11 -14.90 -17.34 14.35
C LYS A 11 -15.34 -16.56 15.59
N PHE A 12 -16.60 -16.13 15.65
CA PHE A 12 -17.17 -15.46 16.82
C PHE A 12 -17.06 -16.33 18.09
N ILE A 13 -17.40 -17.61 17.99
CA ILE A 13 -17.28 -18.56 19.11
C ILE A 13 -15.80 -18.73 19.52
N SER A 14 -14.90 -18.90 18.55
CA SER A 14 -13.47 -19.12 18.81
C SER A 14 -12.75 -17.92 19.44
N GLN A 15 -13.15 -16.69 19.13
CA GLN A 15 -12.41 -15.49 19.52
C GLN A 15 -12.70 -15.02 20.95
N ARG A 16 -13.88 -15.33 21.50
CA ARG A 16 -14.37 -14.66 22.72
C ARG A 16 -13.71 -15.16 24.01
N TYR A 17 -13.27 -16.43 24.06
CA TYR A 17 -12.83 -17.04 25.33
C TYR A 17 -11.69 -18.08 25.23
N GLY A 18 -11.05 -18.22 24.05
CA GLY A 18 -10.04 -19.24 23.79
C GLY A 18 -10.64 -20.61 23.47
N GLU A 19 -9.80 -21.59 23.17
CA GLU A 19 -10.26 -22.89 22.67
C GLU A 19 -11.20 -23.58 23.68
N TYR A 20 -12.33 -24.11 23.18
CA TYR A 20 -13.26 -24.99 23.88
C TYR A 20 -14.11 -24.39 25.02
N LYS A 21 -14.13 -23.06 25.21
CA LYS A 21 -15.03 -22.45 26.21
C LYS A 21 -16.45 -22.25 25.65
N PRO A 22 -17.49 -22.43 26.48
CA PRO A 22 -18.86 -22.06 26.14
C PRO A 22 -18.99 -20.57 25.82
N VAL A 23 -19.73 -20.24 24.77
CA VAL A 23 -19.97 -18.86 24.32
C VAL A 23 -21.45 -18.63 24.12
N GLU A 24 -21.95 -17.51 24.61
CA GLU A 24 -23.32 -17.07 24.34
C GLU A 24 -23.42 -16.43 22.95
N MET A 25 -24.34 -16.98 22.14
CA MET A 25 -24.58 -16.61 20.74
C MET A 25 -25.59 -15.49 20.57
N LYS A 26 -26.17 -14.97 21.65
CA LYS A 26 -27.20 -13.93 21.64
C LYS A 26 -26.82 -12.76 20.73
N GLU A 27 -25.70 -12.10 21.01
CA GLU A 27 -25.25 -10.95 20.22
C GLU A 27 -25.06 -11.31 18.74
N PHE A 28 -24.45 -12.46 18.44
CA PHE A 28 -24.25 -12.89 17.07
C PHE A 28 -25.59 -13.06 16.34
N LEU A 29 -26.55 -13.74 16.96
CA LEU A 29 -27.86 -13.99 16.37
C LEU A 29 -28.64 -12.68 16.16
N LEU A 30 -28.66 -11.81 17.17
CA LEU A 30 -29.37 -10.54 17.10
C LEU A 30 -28.80 -9.60 16.03
N ASN A 31 -27.49 -9.66 15.78
CA ASN A 31 -26.81 -8.83 14.77
C ASN A 31 -26.90 -9.37 13.34
N ASN A 32 -27.15 -10.67 13.15
CA ASN A 32 -27.13 -11.30 11.82
C ASN A 32 -28.52 -11.73 11.31
N PHE A 33 -29.55 -11.72 12.17
CA PHE A 33 -30.92 -12.05 11.79
C PHE A 33 -31.84 -10.90 12.17
N GLU A 34 -32.31 -10.13 11.20
CA GLU A 34 -33.18 -8.97 11.42
C GLU A 34 -34.48 -9.33 12.15
N GLU A 35 -35.03 -8.39 12.91
CA GLU A 35 -36.33 -8.57 13.55
C GLU A 35 -37.44 -8.60 12.51
N LYS A 36 -38.27 -9.64 12.57
CA LYS A 36 -39.40 -9.81 11.67
C LYS A 36 -40.70 -9.81 12.47
N PRO A 37 -41.82 -9.43 11.82
CA PRO A 37 -43.14 -9.57 12.42
C PRO A 37 -43.36 -11.00 12.91
N GLU A 38 -44.12 -11.12 14.00
CA GLU A 38 -44.52 -12.41 14.57
C GLU A 38 -43.35 -13.32 14.98
N MET A 39 -42.14 -12.76 15.18
CA MET A 39 -40.94 -13.51 15.56
C MET A 39 -40.49 -14.52 14.49
N ALA A 40 -40.84 -14.30 13.22
CA ALA A 40 -40.53 -15.22 12.12
C ALA A 40 -39.02 -15.49 11.98
N GLU A 41 -38.16 -14.56 12.39
CA GLU A 41 -36.71 -14.72 12.36
C GLU A 41 -36.22 -15.85 13.28
N ARG A 42 -37.00 -16.23 14.30
CA ARG A 42 -36.67 -17.35 15.21
C ARG A 42 -36.55 -18.67 14.47
N ILE A 43 -37.33 -18.86 13.42
CA ILE A 43 -37.26 -20.07 12.59
C ILE A 43 -35.92 -20.12 11.85
N GLU A 44 -35.45 -18.97 11.35
CA GLU A 44 -34.16 -18.85 10.65
C GLU A 44 -32.99 -19.06 11.61
N MET A 45 -33.02 -18.40 12.77
CA MET A 45 -32.03 -18.61 13.85
C MET A 45 -31.97 -20.08 14.27
N LYS A 46 -33.14 -20.71 14.48
CA LYS A 46 -33.24 -22.13 14.84
C LYS A 46 -32.64 -23.02 13.76
N ARG A 47 -33.02 -22.84 12.49
CA ARG A 47 -32.50 -23.63 11.36
C ARG A 47 -30.99 -23.50 11.23
N PHE A 48 -30.48 -22.28 11.37
CA PHE A 48 -29.04 -22.01 11.31
C PHE A 48 -28.29 -22.74 12.44
N MET A 49 -28.76 -22.57 13.67
CA MET A 49 -28.14 -23.19 14.84
C MET A 49 -28.26 -24.73 14.77
N GLU A 50 -29.38 -25.29 14.31
CA GLU A 50 -29.54 -26.73 14.06
C GLU A 50 -28.58 -27.23 12.98
N TYR A 51 -28.38 -26.45 11.91
CA TYR A 51 -27.42 -26.79 10.87
C TYR A 51 -25.99 -26.88 11.42
N LEU A 52 -25.57 -25.93 12.25
CA LEU A 52 -24.26 -25.96 12.90
C LEU A 52 -24.09 -27.20 13.77
N LYS A 53 -25.13 -27.58 14.54
CA LYS A 53 -25.11 -28.79 15.38
C LYS A 53 -25.09 -30.07 14.55
N LYS A 54 -26.00 -30.20 13.56
CA LYS A 54 -26.11 -31.39 12.68
C LYS A 54 -24.84 -31.61 11.87
N SER A 55 -24.16 -30.52 11.50
CA SER A 55 -22.88 -30.56 10.80
C SER A 55 -21.69 -30.87 11.72
N ASP A 56 -21.94 -31.08 13.02
CA ASP A 56 -20.94 -31.34 14.05
C ASP A 56 -19.91 -30.21 14.16
N LEU A 57 -20.36 -28.96 14.02
CA LEU A 57 -19.49 -27.77 14.11
C LEU A 57 -19.54 -27.14 15.51
N ILE A 58 -20.66 -27.34 16.23
CA ILE A 58 -20.88 -26.86 17.58
C ILE A 58 -21.63 -27.91 18.42
N GLU A 59 -21.48 -27.80 19.73
CA GLU A 59 -22.25 -28.49 20.76
C GLU A 59 -23.13 -27.48 21.52
N TYR A 60 -24.38 -27.86 21.81
CA TYR A 60 -25.26 -27.03 22.65
C TYR A 60 -25.03 -27.31 24.12
N ILE A 61 -25.07 -26.24 24.90
CA ILE A 61 -25.10 -26.29 26.36
C ILE A 61 -26.47 -25.78 26.85
N SER A 62 -26.97 -24.67 26.28
CA SER A 62 -28.33 -24.17 26.52
C SER A 62 -28.86 -23.44 25.28
N ASN A 63 -30.19 -23.32 25.15
CA ASN A 63 -30.83 -22.78 23.95
C ASN A 63 -32.22 -22.14 24.16
N ASP A 64 -32.30 -21.25 25.14
CA ASP A 64 -33.53 -20.56 25.54
C ASP A 64 -33.93 -19.42 24.58
N GLY A 65 -35.25 -19.22 24.43
CA GLY A 65 -35.82 -18.14 23.63
C GLY A 65 -35.73 -18.29 22.10
N ILE A 66 -35.07 -19.35 21.59
CA ILE A 66 -35.05 -19.70 20.16
C ILE A 66 -36.03 -20.84 19.86
N TRP A 67 -36.01 -21.92 20.64
CA TRP A 67 -36.91 -23.07 20.44
C TRP A 67 -38.28 -22.86 21.08
N LEU A 68 -38.31 -22.21 22.24
CA LEU A 68 -39.52 -21.87 22.98
C LEU A 68 -39.75 -20.37 22.89
N ILE A 69 -40.61 -19.94 21.97
CA ILE A 69 -40.96 -18.53 21.76
C ILE A 69 -41.98 -18.00 22.77
N GLN A 70 -42.63 -18.89 23.53
CA GLN A 70 -43.61 -18.54 24.55
C GLN A 70 -43.40 -19.41 25.79
N ILE A 71 -43.35 -18.78 26.97
CA ILE A 71 -43.20 -19.44 28.27
C ILE A 71 -44.32 -18.90 29.17
N ALA A 72 -45.12 -19.79 29.75
CA ALA A 72 -46.27 -19.43 30.60
C ALA A 72 -47.21 -18.36 29.97
N GLY A 73 -47.48 -18.48 28.67
CA GLY A 73 -48.33 -17.54 27.93
C GLY A 73 -47.67 -16.20 27.56
N ARG A 74 -46.49 -15.88 28.10
CA ARG A 74 -45.71 -14.70 27.73
C ARG A 74 -44.77 -15.02 26.57
N LYS A 75 -44.78 -14.17 25.53
CA LYS A 75 -43.79 -14.25 24.44
C LYS A 75 -42.40 -13.91 24.98
N VAL A 76 -41.40 -14.73 24.68
CA VAL A 76 -40.01 -14.49 25.09
C VAL A 76 -39.47 -13.32 24.27
N PRO A 77 -39.15 -12.18 24.89
CA PRO A 77 -38.67 -11.02 24.16
C PRO A 77 -37.29 -11.28 23.56
N ARG A 78 -36.99 -10.54 22.49
CA ARG A 78 -35.76 -10.70 21.70
C ARG A 78 -34.47 -10.51 22.49
N ASN A 79 -34.50 -9.65 23.50
CA ASN A 79 -33.38 -9.44 24.43
C ASN A 79 -33.21 -10.57 25.47
N GLU A 80 -34.14 -11.52 25.59
CA GLU A 80 -34.05 -12.67 26.51
C GLU A 80 -33.59 -13.95 25.80
N ILE A 81 -33.32 -13.90 24.48
CA ILE A 81 -32.70 -15.03 23.77
C ILE A 81 -31.34 -15.34 24.38
N SER A 82 -31.11 -16.62 24.68
CA SER A 82 -29.80 -17.11 25.09
C SER A 82 -29.51 -18.46 24.45
N ALA A 83 -28.39 -18.57 23.76
CA ALA A 83 -27.93 -19.83 23.20
C ALA A 83 -26.45 -19.99 23.52
N ILE A 84 -26.12 -20.89 24.43
CA ILE A 84 -24.75 -21.15 24.85
C ILE A 84 -24.25 -22.38 24.10
N VAL A 85 -23.15 -22.19 23.37
CA VAL A 85 -22.58 -23.23 22.52
C VAL A 85 -21.08 -23.33 22.70
N LYS A 86 -20.55 -24.50 22.39
CA LYS A 86 -19.12 -24.78 22.35
C LYS A 86 -18.76 -25.21 20.94
N ILE A 87 -17.63 -24.74 20.43
CA ILE A 87 -17.12 -25.17 19.12
C ILE A 87 -16.47 -26.56 19.23
N THR A 88 -16.70 -27.40 18.23
CA THR A 88 -16.08 -28.74 18.13
C THR A 88 -14.72 -28.67 17.43
N SER A 89 -13.96 -29.76 17.50
CA SER A 89 -12.70 -29.90 16.73
C SER A 89 -12.92 -29.75 15.22
N LYS A 90 -14.05 -30.24 14.70
CA LYS A 90 -14.43 -30.11 13.29
C LYS A 90 -14.79 -28.67 12.92
N GLY A 91 -15.50 -27.95 13.81
CA GLY A 91 -15.73 -26.51 13.67
C GLY A 91 -14.41 -25.72 13.58
N PHE A 92 -13.45 -26.04 14.45
CA PHE A 92 -12.11 -25.44 14.40
C PHE A 92 -11.34 -25.73 13.12
N ALA A 93 -11.36 -26.98 12.65
CA ALA A 93 -10.74 -27.36 11.39
C ALA A 93 -11.30 -26.53 10.22
N LEU A 94 -12.61 -26.28 10.22
CA LEU A 94 -13.30 -25.45 9.23
C LEU A 94 -12.75 -24.01 9.18
N ILE A 95 -12.53 -23.40 10.35
CA ILE A 95 -11.96 -22.04 10.46
C ILE A 95 -10.54 -22.05 9.90
N ARG A 96 -9.72 -23.03 10.30
CA ARG A 96 -8.31 -23.14 9.91
C ARG A 96 -8.16 -23.35 8.40
N GLU A 97 -8.99 -24.19 7.79
CA GLU A 97 -9.04 -24.38 6.34
C GLU A 97 -9.38 -23.07 5.61
N ASN A 98 -10.37 -22.33 6.11
CA ASN A 98 -10.78 -21.05 5.53
C ASN A 98 -9.65 -19.99 5.63
N ASP A 99 -9.02 -19.87 6.79
CA ASP A 99 -7.91 -18.94 6.99
C ASP A 99 -6.68 -19.30 6.14
N LYS A 100 -6.39 -20.60 5.98
CA LYS A 100 -5.31 -21.07 5.10
C LYS A 100 -5.59 -20.71 3.64
N TYR A 101 -6.83 -20.88 3.17
CA TYR A 101 -7.22 -20.52 1.82
C TYR A 101 -7.09 -19.01 1.57
N ASN A 102 -7.63 -18.17 2.47
CA ASN A 102 -7.54 -16.72 2.33
C ASN A 102 -6.09 -16.21 2.41
N LYS A 103 -5.27 -16.79 3.29
CA LYS A 103 -3.84 -16.45 3.38
C LYS A 103 -3.07 -16.85 2.11
N THR A 104 -3.37 -18.01 1.54
CA THR A 104 -2.74 -18.50 0.29
C THR A 104 -3.09 -17.59 -0.88
N THR A 105 -4.37 -17.22 -1.00
CA THR A 105 -4.87 -16.33 -2.05
C THR A 105 -4.29 -14.91 -1.91
N PHE A 106 -4.23 -14.36 -0.70
CA PHE A 106 -3.58 -13.06 -0.44
C PHE A 106 -2.08 -13.09 -0.76
N SER A 107 -1.38 -14.16 -0.37
CA SER A 107 0.06 -14.33 -0.65
C SER A 107 0.33 -14.42 -2.15
N PHE A 108 -0.56 -15.08 -2.91
CA PHE A 108 -0.47 -15.13 -4.37
C PHE A 108 -0.62 -13.72 -4.99
N TYR A 109 -1.66 -12.97 -4.63
CA TYR A 109 -1.84 -11.60 -5.14
C TYR A 109 -0.71 -10.66 -4.74
N LEU A 110 -0.19 -10.78 -3.51
CA LEU A 110 0.96 -9.99 -3.07
C LEU A 110 2.21 -10.31 -3.88
N SER A 111 2.46 -11.59 -4.21
CA SER A 111 3.60 -11.99 -5.03
C SER A 111 3.52 -11.41 -6.44
N VAL A 112 2.34 -11.45 -7.08
CA VAL A 112 2.10 -10.87 -8.40
C VAL A 112 2.30 -9.34 -8.35
N PHE A 113 1.77 -8.68 -7.32
CA PHE A 113 1.92 -7.25 -7.12
C PHE A 113 3.39 -6.82 -6.94
N LEU A 114 4.18 -7.57 -6.16
CA LEU A 114 5.61 -7.30 -5.97
C LEU A 114 6.42 -7.46 -7.26
N VAL A 115 6.11 -8.48 -8.06
CA VAL A 115 6.75 -8.66 -9.37
C VAL A 115 6.42 -7.48 -10.29
N LEU A 116 5.14 -7.09 -10.39
CA LEU A 116 4.73 -5.96 -11.22
C LEU A 116 5.37 -4.64 -10.79
N THR A 117 5.43 -4.36 -9.49
CA THR A 117 6.08 -3.13 -8.97
C THR A 117 7.58 -3.13 -9.24
N SER A 118 8.26 -4.29 -9.14
CA SER A 118 9.68 -4.39 -9.48
C SER A 118 9.97 -4.11 -10.96
N VAL A 119 9.12 -4.60 -11.87
CA VAL A 119 9.24 -4.34 -13.31
C VAL A 119 9.00 -2.86 -13.62
N LEU A 120 7.94 -2.26 -13.05
CA LEU A 120 7.66 -0.83 -13.19
C LEU A 120 8.81 0.03 -12.67
N PHE A 121 9.36 -0.30 -11.50
CA PHE A 121 10.51 0.41 -10.93
C PHE A 121 11.76 0.27 -11.82
N GLY A 122 11.98 -0.91 -12.41
CA GLY A 122 13.05 -1.13 -13.39
C GLY A 122 12.89 -0.27 -14.64
N VAL A 123 11.69 -0.20 -15.21
CA VAL A 123 11.39 0.62 -16.40
C VAL A 123 11.56 2.10 -16.13
N LEU A 124 11.03 2.60 -15.01
CA LEU A 124 11.17 4.02 -14.62
C LEU A 124 12.64 4.41 -14.43
N ASN A 125 13.44 3.55 -13.77
CA ASN A 125 14.86 3.82 -13.60
C ASN A 125 15.65 3.73 -14.92
N TYR A 126 15.23 2.88 -15.86
CA TYR A 126 15.84 2.83 -17.19
C TYR A 126 15.57 4.12 -17.97
N TRP A 127 14.33 4.61 -17.97
CA TRP A 127 13.95 5.86 -18.65
C TRP A 127 14.69 7.06 -18.06
N ASN A 128 14.75 7.17 -16.74
CA ASN A 128 15.48 8.25 -16.06
C ASN A 128 16.99 8.22 -16.37
N LYS A 129 17.60 7.04 -16.49
CA LYS A 129 19.03 6.92 -16.86
C LYS A 129 19.32 7.40 -18.28
N GLU A 130 18.40 7.14 -19.21
CA GLU A 130 18.56 7.58 -20.59
C GLU A 130 18.51 9.11 -20.71
N GLU A 131 17.59 9.75 -19.99
CA GLU A 131 17.50 11.23 -19.94
C GLU A 131 18.72 11.85 -19.28
N LEU A 132 19.21 11.25 -18.18
CA LEU A 132 20.44 11.70 -17.50
C LEU A 132 21.68 11.58 -18.40
N MET A 133 21.82 10.51 -19.18
CA MET A 133 22.92 10.37 -20.15
C MET A 133 22.86 11.43 -21.24
N LYS A 134 21.67 11.70 -21.81
CA LYS A 134 21.50 12.75 -22.83
C LYS A 134 21.83 14.14 -22.27
N ALA A 135 21.40 14.43 -21.05
CA ALA A 135 21.71 15.68 -20.37
C ALA A 135 23.22 15.83 -20.08
N GLU A 136 23.89 14.78 -19.61
CA GLU A 136 25.33 14.80 -19.33
C GLU A 136 26.16 15.01 -20.61
N ILE A 137 25.78 14.34 -21.71
CA ILE A 137 26.44 14.49 -23.01
C ILE A 137 26.28 15.92 -23.54
N GLY A 138 25.07 16.49 -23.47
CA GLY A 138 24.81 17.87 -23.88
C GLY A 138 25.60 18.90 -23.06
N LEU A 139 25.75 18.66 -21.76
CA LEU A 139 26.50 19.53 -20.86
C LEU A 139 28.01 19.47 -21.12
N LYS A 140 28.57 18.29 -21.42
CA LYS A 140 29.97 18.14 -21.86
C LYS A 140 30.25 18.88 -23.17
N LEU A 141 29.41 18.69 -24.19
CA LEU A 141 29.53 19.38 -25.47
C LEU A 141 29.47 20.91 -25.32
N THR A 142 28.59 21.40 -24.45
CA THR A 142 28.46 22.84 -24.18
C THR A 142 29.71 23.39 -23.50
N ASN A 143 30.25 22.70 -22.50
CA ASN A 143 31.45 23.12 -21.79
C ASN A 143 32.70 23.14 -22.71
N ASP A 144 32.85 22.13 -23.58
CA ASP A 144 33.95 22.08 -24.55
C ASP A 144 33.86 23.25 -25.54
N SER A 145 32.65 23.59 -25.98
CA SER A 145 32.42 24.74 -26.87
C SER A 145 32.76 26.07 -26.18
N LEU A 146 32.39 26.23 -24.91
CA LEU A 146 32.70 27.43 -24.12
C LEU A 146 34.20 27.55 -23.82
N ALA A 147 34.89 26.43 -23.58
CA ALA A 147 36.33 26.41 -23.39
C ALA A 147 37.07 26.88 -24.65
N LYS A 148 36.63 26.41 -25.83
CA LYS A 148 37.18 26.84 -27.12
C LYS A 148 36.96 28.34 -27.38
N VAL A 149 35.74 28.84 -27.14
CA VAL A 149 35.44 30.27 -27.25
C VAL A 149 36.33 31.10 -26.31
N ARG A 150 36.54 30.63 -25.08
CA ARG A 150 37.41 31.32 -24.12
C ARG A 150 38.87 31.40 -24.59
N GLU A 151 39.40 30.32 -25.16
CA GLU A 151 40.73 30.30 -25.76
C GLU A 151 40.83 31.30 -26.93
N ASP A 152 39.86 31.29 -27.84
CA ASP A 152 39.84 32.21 -28.99
C ASP A 152 39.83 33.69 -28.55
N TYR A 153 39.04 34.03 -27.52
CA TYR A 153 39.04 35.37 -26.94
C TYR A 153 40.38 35.75 -26.29
N TYR A 154 41.06 34.81 -25.64
CA TYR A 154 42.35 35.06 -25.02
C TYR A 154 43.45 35.33 -26.06
N VAL A 155 43.45 34.55 -27.15
CA VAL A 155 44.37 34.75 -28.29
C VAL A 155 44.15 36.11 -28.94
N LEU A 156 42.90 36.45 -29.27
CA LEU A 156 42.54 37.76 -29.85
C LEU A 156 42.90 38.92 -28.91
N GLY A 157 42.77 38.72 -27.59
CA GLY A 157 43.18 39.70 -26.59
C GLY A 157 44.69 39.97 -26.62
N LYS A 158 45.51 38.92 -26.70
CA LYS A 158 46.98 39.04 -26.82
C LYS A 158 47.39 39.72 -28.13
N GLU A 159 46.79 39.35 -29.24
CA GLU A 159 47.07 39.96 -30.54
C GLU A 159 46.75 41.46 -30.55
N ASN A 160 45.59 41.85 -30.02
CA ASN A 160 45.22 43.26 -29.87
C ASN A 160 46.16 44.03 -28.94
N LEU A 161 46.68 43.40 -27.88
CA LEU A 161 47.65 44.02 -26.98
C LEU A 161 48.99 44.25 -27.69
N ASN A 162 49.46 43.27 -28.48
CA ASN A 162 50.66 43.39 -29.30
C ASN A 162 50.51 44.50 -30.35
N LEU A 163 49.36 44.58 -31.03
CA LEU A 163 49.07 45.65 -31.99
C LEU A 163 49.07 47.03 -31.33
N LYS A 164 48.46 47.18 -30.15
CA LYS A 164 48.49 48.45 -29.39
C LYS A 164 49.91 48.87 -28.98
N THR A 165 50.76 47.91 -28.62
CA THR A 165 52.17 48.18 -28.29
C THR A 165 52.96 48.66 -29.51
N GLN A 166 52.80 48.00 -30.66
CA GLN A 166 53.43 48.42 -31.92
C GLN A 166 52.97 49.81 -32.40
N VAL A 167 51.67 50.13 -32.22
CA VAL A 167 51.14 51.46 -32.57
C VAL A 167 51.68 52.55 -31.63
N LYS A 168 51.82 52.27 -30.32
CA LYS A 168 52.43 53.19 -29.35
C LYS A 168 53.92 53.45 -29.62
N GLU A 169 54.66 52.44 -30.09
CA GLU A 169 56.07 52.62 -30.46
C GLU A 169 56.24 53.49 -31.71
N LYS A 170 55.31 53.41 -32.67
CA LYS A 170 55.30 54.24 -33.88
C LYS A 170 54.83 55.69 -33.65
N THR A 171 54.23 56.01 -32.50
CA THR A 171 53.68 57.35 -32.19
C THR A 171 54.48 58.12 -31.14
N LYS A 172 55.67 57.66 -30.72
CA LYS A 172 56.57 58.47 -29.87
C LYS A 172 57.02 59.74 -30.63
N PRO A 173 56.78 60.96 -30.11
CA PRO A 173 57.24 62.19 -30.76
C PRO A 173 58.77 62.30 -30.67
N ASN A 174 59.40 62.55 -31.82
CA ASN A 174 60.84 62.76 -31.94
C ASN A 174 61.24 64.03 -31.18
N THR A 175 61.77 63.86 -29.96
CA THR A 175 62.26 64.97 -29.14
C THR A 175 63.77 65.14 -29.40
N PHE A 176 64.06 66.12 -30.27
CA PHE A 176 65.16 67.09 -30.23
C PHE A 176 66.54 66.68 -29.65
N ASN A 177 67.59 66.90 -30.44
CA ASN A 177 68.78 67.56 -29.90
C ASN A 177 69.48 68.40 -30.99
N GLN A 178 69.22 69.70 -30.94
CA GLN A 178 70.17 70.72 -31.37
C GLN A 178 71.38 70.68 -30.44
N LYS A 179 72.59 70.57 -30.99
CA LYS A 179 73.78 71.19 -30.39
C LYS A 179 74.58 71.91 -31.47
N SER A 180 74.76 73.18 -31.17
CA SER A 180 75.54 74.23 -31.80
C SER A 180 77.01 73.88 -32.02
N THR A 181 77.54 74.23 -33.19
CA THR A 181 78.98 74.44 -33.40
C THR A 181 79.19 75.92 -33.73
N GLN A 182 79.77 76.67 -32.80
CA GLN A 182 80.46 77.93 -33.06
C GLN A 182 81.94 77.59 -33.27
N GLN A 183 82.49 77.97 -34.42
CA GLN A 183 83.86 78.47 -34.59
C GLN A 183 83.80 79.55 -35.68
#